data_AF-A0A075CAA3-F1
#
_entry.id   AF-A0A075CAA3-F1
#
_cell.length_a   1.000
_cell.length_b   1.000
_cell.length_c   1.000
_cell.angle_alpha   90.00
_cell.angle_beta   90.00
_cell.angle_gamma   90.00
#
_symmetry.space_group_name_H-M   'P 1'
#
loop_
_entity.id
_entity.type
_entity.pdbx_description
1 polymer ?
#
loop_
_entity_poly.entity_id
_entity_poly.type
_entity_poly.pdbx_seq_one_letter_code
_entity_poly.pdbx_strand_id
1 'polypeptide(L)' 'MAVPKKRISSSKKRIRKNIWKGQGSGAALKAFSVAKSLSTGNSKSLQLEKNMKNKQKKPFSTSFIKRPPPFFKAKGKE' A
#
# COMPACT_ATOMS: atom_id res chain seq x y z
N MET A 1 -7.19 2.68 -32.74
CA MET A 1 -6.19 3.01 -31.70
C MET A 1 -4.86 3.32 -32.37
N ALA A 2 -4.16 4.35 -31.94
CA ALA A 2 -2.86 4.70 -32.51
C ALA A 2 -1.78 3.70 -32.05
N VAL A 3 -1.10 3.06 -33.00
CA VAL A 3 -0.03 2.10 -32.74
C VAL A 3 1.33 2.81 -32.86
N PRO A 4 2.23 2.66 -31.87
CA PRO A 4 3.54 3.28 -31.94
C PRO A 4 4.36 2.68 -33.08
N LYS A 5 4.81 3.55 -34.00
CA LYS A 5 5.59 3.14 -35.19
C LYS A 5 6.98 2.59 -34.85
N LYS A 6 7.57 3.03 -33.74
CA LYS A 6 8.93 2.66 -33.29
C LYS A 6 8.96 2.52 -31.76
N ARG A 7 9.92 1.73 -31.27
CA ARG A 7 10.17 1.60 -29.83
C ARG A 7 10.79 2.88 -29.26
N ILE A 8 10.44 3.20 -28.03
CA ILE A 8 11.03 4.32 -27.30
C ILE A 8 12.45 3.94 -26.87
N SER A 9 13.41 4.87 -27.02
CA SER A 9 14.79 4.68 -26.56
C SER A 9 14.87 4.49 -25.04
N SER A 10 15.93 3.83 -24.57
CA SER A 10 16.15 3.57 -23.14
C SER A 10 16.17 4.86 -22.31
N SER A 11 16.87 5.90 -22.79
CA SER A 11 16.94 7.21 -22.16
C SER A 11 15.55 7.84 -22.02
N LYS A 12 14.77 7.90 -23.11
CA LYS A 12 13.43 8.51 -23.09
C LYS A 12 12.44 7.74 -22.21
N LYS A 13 12.59 6.41 -22.11
CA LYS A 13 11.83 5.59 -21.14
C LYS A 13 12.19 5.93 -19.69
N ARG A 14 13.49 6.12 -19.38
CA ARG A 14 13.97 6.46 -18.02
C ARG A 14 13.49 7.84 -17.58
N ILE A 15 13.56 8.86 -18.44
CA ILE A 15 13.09 10.23 -18.14
C ILE A 15 11.61 10.23 -17.72
N ARG A 16 10.74 9.53 -18.46
CA ARG A 16 9.31 9.42 -18.13
C ARG A 16 9.09 8.78 -16.75
N LYS A 17 9.84 7.73 -16.41
CA LYS A 17 9.77 7.10 -15.08
C LYS A 17 10.30 8.03 -13.98
N ASN A 18 11.36 8.80 -14.25
CA ASN A 18 11.92 9.73 -13.29
C ASN A 18 10.98 10.89 -12.98
N ILE A 19 10.20 11.38 -13.96
CA ILE A 19 9.16 12.39 -13.71
C ILE A 19 8.13 11.83 -12.71
N TRP A 20 7.64 10.61 -12.92
CA TRP A 20 6.69 9.97 -12.00
C TRP A 20 7.28 9.74 -10.61
N LYS A 21 8.53 9.25 -10.52
CA LYS A 21 9.25 9.05 -9.25
C LYS A 21 9.58 10.37 -8.54
N GLY A 22 9.84 11.43 -9.30
CA GLY A 22 10.17 12.76 -8.79
C GLY A 22 9.02 13.42 -8.04
N GLN A 23 7.77 13.00 -8.28
CA GLN A 23 6.62 13.49 -7.51
C GLN A 23 6.68 13.06 -6.03
N GLY A 24 7.32 11.93 -5.73
CA GLY A 24 7.48 11.43 -4.35
C GLY A 24 8.47 12.23 -3.52
N SER A 25 9.45 12.90 -4.12
CA SER A 25 10.47 13.66 -3.37
C SER A 25 9.86 14.87 -2.65
N GLY A 26 8.92 15.58 -3.29
CA GLY A 26 8.21 16.69 -2.65
C GLY A 26 7.34 16.26 -1.48
N ALA A 27 6.72 15.08 -1.57
CA ALA A 27 5.97 14.49 -0.46
C ALA A 27 6.90 14.06 0.69
N ALA A 28 8.07 13.50 0.38
CA ALA A 28 9.06 13.09 1.37
C ALA A 28 9.60 14.28 2.18
N LEU A 29 9.91 15.41 1.52
CA LEU A 29 10.36 16.62 2.21
C LEU A 29 9.31 17.18 3.18
N LYS A 30 8.04 17.23 2.74
CA LYS A 30 6.91 17.64 3.60
C LYS A 30 6.74 16.70 4.78
N ALA A 31 6.77 15.38 4.54
CA ALA A 31 6.65 14.38 5.59
C ALA A 31 7.80 14.44 6.61
N PHE A 32 9.04 14.68 6.14
CA PHE A 32 10.20 14.84 7.01
C PHE A 32 10.08 16.08 7.92
N SER A 33 9.67 17.22 7.36
CA SER A 33 9.40 18.45 8.14
C SER A 33 8.35 18.22 9.22
N VAL A 34 7.26 17.52 8.88
CA VAL A 34 6.22 17.13 9.84
C VAL A 34 6.80 16.20 10.92
N ALA A 35 7.55 15.15 10.56
CA ALA A 35 8.13 14.21 11.50
C ALA A 35 9.08 14.90 12.51
N LYS A 36 9.88 15.86 12.04
CA LYS A 36 10.74 16.68 12.92
C LYS A 36 9.92 17.50 13.91
N SER A 37 8.84 18.14 13.45
CA SER A 37 7.94 18.91 14.31
C SER A 37 7.21 18.06 15.35
N LEU A 38 6.86 16.81 14.99
CA LEU A 38 6.30 15.83 15.91
C LEU A 38 7.31 15.36 16.96
N SER A 39 8.58 15.15 16.56
CA SER A 39 9.63 14.64 17.45
C SER A 39 9.98 15.58 18.60
N THR A 40 9.83 16.90 18.43
CA THR A 40 10.15 17.88 19.46
C THR A 40 9.03 18.06 20.49
N GLY A 41 7.83 17.52 20.27
CA GLY A 41 6.73 17.55 21.26
C GLY A 41 6.14 18.93 21.57
N ASN A 42 6.66 20.00 20.96
CA ASN A 42 6.32 21.39 21.28
C ASN A 42 5.19 21.96 20.41
N SER A 43 4.77 21.27 19.35
CA SER A 43 3.73 21.72 18.43
C SER A 43 2.34 21.25 18.89
N LYS A 44 1.56 22.16 19.50
CA LYS A 44 0.20 21.89 20.01
C LYS A 44 -0.80 21.45 18.92
N SER A 45 -0.61 21.88 17.67
CA SER A 45 -1.51 21.61 16.54
C SER A 45 -1.28 20.28 15.82
N LEU A 46 -0.14 19.62 16.04
CA LEU A 46 0.21 18.38 15.35
C LEU A 46 0.16 17.16 16.28
N GLN A 47 -0.54 17.25 17.40
CA GLN A 47 -0.68 16.13 18.32
C GLN A 47 -1.30 14.93 17.63
N LEU A 48 -0.49 13.88 17.42
CA LEU A 48 -0.99 12.54 17.18
C LEU A 48 -1.73 12.12 18.44
N GLU A 49 -3.06 12.08 18.36
CA GLU A 49 -3.92 11.58 19.42
C GLU A 49 -3.40 10.19 19.81
N LYS A 50 -2.74 10.07 20.97
CA LYS A 50 -2.32 8.77 21.54
C LYS A 50 -3.58 8.06 22.04
N ASN A 51 -4.46 7.69 21.12
CA ASN A 51 -5.56 6.78 21.40
C ASN A 51 -4.95 5.38 21.56
N MET A 52 -4.34 5.13 22.72
CA MET A 52 -4.21 3.79 23.28
C MET A 52 -5.60 3.29 23.67
N LYS A 53 -6.51 3.17 22.69
CA LYS A 53 -7.67 2.31 22.84
C LYS A 53 -7.11 0.91 22.65
N ASN A 54 -6.99 0.19 23.76
CA ASN A 54 -7.04 -1.27 23.77
C ASN A 54 -8.28 -1.68 22.97
N LYS A 55 -8.18 -1.73 21.65
CA LYS A 55 -9.10 -2.49 20.81
C LYS A 55 -8.78 -3.92 21.20
N GLN A 56 -9.56 -4.45 22.14
CA GLN A 56 -9.65 -5.88 22.36
C GLN A 56 -9.60 -6.53 20.99
N LYS A 57 -8.52 -7.26 20.70
CA LYS A 57 -8.42 -8.02 19.46
C LYS A 57 -9.56 -9.02 19.55
N LYS A 58 -10.68 -8.76 18.87
CA LYS A 58 -11.66 -9.82 18.66
C LYS A 58 -10.90 -10.92 17.93
N PRO A 59 -10.86 -12.14 18.47
CA PRO A 59 -10.18 -13.23 17.76
C PRO A 59 -10.86 -13.34 16.40
N PHE A 60 -10.06 -13.37 15.33
CA PHE A 60 -10.54 -13.81 14.04
C PHE A 60 -11.16 -15.19 14.27
N SER A 61 -12.48 -15.29 14.10
CA SER A 61 -13.16 -16.58 14.18
C SER A 61 -12.57 -17.49 13.12
N THR A 62 -11.82 -18.51 13.54
CA THR A 62 -11.21 -19.53 12.68
C THR A 62 -12.23 -20.57 12.19
N SER A 63 -13.52 -20.31 12.35
CA SER A 63 -14.62 -21.19 11.91
C SER A 63 -14.64 -21.45 10.39
N PHE A 64 -13.91 -20.67 9.60
CA PHE A 64 -13.75 -20.88 8.17
C PHE A 64 -12.70 -21.93 7.79
N ILE A 65 -11.76 -22.28 8.69
CA ILE A 65 -10.64 -23.20 8.38
C ILE A 65 -10.99 -24.67 8.68
N LYS A 66 -12.05 -24.92 9.47
CA LYS A 66 -12.50 -26.29 9.80
C LYS A 66 -13.55 -26.89 8.84
N ARG A 67 -13.93 -26.20 7.77
CA ARG A 67 -14.83 -26.80 6.77
C ARG A 67 -13.98 -27.64 5.82
N PRO A 68 -14.10 -28.98 5.82
CA PRO A 68 -13.46 -29.78 4.79
C PRO A 68 -13.98 -29.31 3.42
N PRO A 69 -13.11 -29.22 2.40
CA PRO A 69 -13.56 -28.85 1.06
C PRO A 69 -14.66 -29.81 0.61
N PRO A 70 -15.72 -29.32 -0.06
CA PRO A 70 -16.73 -30.22 -0.62
C PRO A 70 -15.99 -31.18 -1.56
N PHE A 71 -16.00 -32.47 -1.19
CA PHE A 71 -15.43 -33.54 -2.00
C PHE A 71 -15.95 -33.39 -3.43
N PHE A 72 -15.07 -33.03 -4.35
CA PHE A 72 -15.36 -33.07 -5.78
C PHE A 72 -15.73 -34.52 -6.10
N LYS A 73 -17.02 -34.77 -6.30
CA LYS A 73 -17.51 -36.08 -6.73
C LYS A 73 -17.05 -36.24 -8.18
N ALA A 74 -15.96 -36.96 -8.38
CA ALA A 74 -15.52 -37.37 -9.71
C ALA A 74 -16.63 -38.20 -10.33
N LYS A 75 -17.35 -37.62 -11.30
CA LYS A 75 -18.17 -38.40 -12.22
C LYS A 75 -17.21 -39.16 -13.11
N GLY A 76 -16.99 -40.43 -12.79
CA GLY A 76 -16.38 -41.40 -13.67
C GLY A 76 -17.41 -42.45 -14.07
N LYS A 77 -17.39 -42.76 -15.37
CA LYS A 77 -17.97 -43.93 -16.04
C LYS A 77 -19.46 -43.86 -16.33
N GLU A 78 -19.80 -43.46 -17.55
CA GLU A 78 -20.04 -44.38 -18.68
C GLU A 78 -19.30 -43.85 -19.92
#